data_AF-A0A971A8I0-F1
#
_entry.id   AF-A0A971A8I0-F1
#
_cell.length_a   1.000
_cell.length_b   1.000
_cell.length_c   1.000
_cell.angle_alpha   90.00
_cell.angle_beta   90.00
_cell.angle_gamma   90.00
#
_symmetry.space_group_name_H-M   'P 1'
#
loop_
_entity.id
_entity.type
_entity.pdbx_description
1 polymer ?
#
loop_
_entity_poly.entity_id
_entity_poly.type
_entity_poly.pdbx_seq_one_letter_code
_entity_poly.pdbx_strand_id
1 'polypeptide(L)'
;MSFWKKIIETIKGNEDFSELKSSSFRDFLNGNILNKKFFQKQIKLFLLLFVLTIFYINNRYKCELLVAEEVKLKSELQDIKFESLTISAKLTTLGRRTYVLDYVNSKGLDLKESSLAPIVIEEPDLKKEEMLLKAKEEHEKATEKIKQDTTKNEEIIR
;
A
#
# COMPACT_ATOMS: atom_id res chain seq x y z
N MET A 1 5.77 -34.01 36.35
CA MET A 1 6.62 -35.15 35.94
C MET A 1 5.99 -36.55 36.10
N SER A 2 4.85 -36.73 36.78
CA SER A 2 4.24 -38.06 37.02
C SER A 2 3.69 -38.73 35.74
N PHE A 3 3.22 -37.96 34.76
CA PHE A 3 2.59 -38.48 33.53
C PHE A 3 3.56 -39.30 32.66
N TRP A 4 4.80 -38.81 32.48
CA TRP A 4 5.83 -39.53 31.73
C TRP A 4 6.28 -40.81 32.43
N LYS A 5 6.41 -40.80 33.76
CA LYS A 5 6.73 -42.02 34.53
C LYS A 5 5.61 -43.06 34.40
N LYS A 6 4.35 -42.64 34.47
CA LYS A 6 3.18 -43.52 34.32
C LYS A 6 3.10 -44.14 32.92
N ILE A 7 3.35 -43.34 31.88
CA ILE A 7 3.44 -43.84 30.49
C ILE A 7 4.57 -44.87 30.36
N ILE A 8 5.75 -44.58 30.91
CA ILE A 8 6.91 -45.49 30.84
C ILE A 8 6.65 -46.78 31.62
N GLU A 9 6.02 -46.73 32.79
CA GLU A 9 5.64 -47.91 33.56
C GLU A 9 4.60 -48.77 32.84
N THR A 10 3.58 -48.14 32.23
CA THR A 10 2.57 -48.86 31.42
C THR A 10 3.18 -49.49 30.17
N ILE A 11 4.17 -48.85 29.54
CA ILE A 11 4.90 -49.40 28.39
C ILE A 11 5.82 -50.56 28.82
N LYS A 12 6.49 -50.43 29.96
CA LYS A 12 7.44 -51.43 30.47
C LYS A 12 6.74 -52.71 30.98
N GLY A 13 5.48 -52.60 31.40
CA GLY A 13 4.65 -53.74 31.84
C GLY A 13 4.07 -54.58 30.70
N ASN A 14 4.20 -54.15 29.43
CA ASN A 14 3.74 -54.94 28.30
C ASN A 14 4.84 -55.92 27.83
N GLU A 15 4.59 -57.22 27.93
CA GLU A 15 5.51 -58.30 27.51
C GLU A 15 5.91 -58.18 26.04
N ASP A 16 5.04 -57.64 25.19
CA ASP A 16 5.34 -57.39 23.77
C ASP A 16 6.47 -56.35 23.57
N PHE A 17 6.67 -55.43 24.53
CA PHE A 17 7.66 -54.36 24.44
C PHE A 17 9.04 -54.80 24.95
N SER A 18 9.09 -55.75 25.89
CA SER A 18 10.33 -56.35 26.35
C SER A 18 10.97 -57.22 25.25
N GLU A 19 10.15 -57.92 24.45
CA GLU A 19 10.60 -58.59 23.23
C GLU A 19 11.19 -57.61 22.21
N LEU A 20 10.63 -56.40 22.04
CA LEU A 20 11.18 -55.39 21.14
C LEU A 20 12.51 -54.80 21.63
N LYS A 21 12.68 -54.65 22.94
CA LYS A 21 13.90 -54.11 23.56
C LYS A 21 15.07 -55.10 23.57
N SER A 22 14.79 -56.41 23.55
CA SER A 22 15.84 -57.44 23.48
C SER A 22 16.40 -57.66 22.07
N SER A 23 15.69 -57.19 21.03
CA SER A 23 16.17 -57.23 19.64
C SER A 23 17.31 -56.24 19.41
N SER A 24 18.42 -56.73 18.86
CA SER A 24 19.58 -55.91 18.52
C SER A 24 19.34 -55.08 17.25
N PHE A 25 19.99 -53.92 17.11
CA PHE A 25 19.93 -53.08 15.88
C PHE A 25 20.36 -53.85 14.61
N ARG A 26 21.16 -54.92 14.78
CA ARG A 26 21.56 -55.83 13.70
C ARG A 26 20.39 -56.68 13.19
N ASP A 27 19.50 -57.10 14.08
CA ASP A 27 18.29 -57.87 13.73
C ASP A 27 17.21 -56.99 13.09
N PHE A 28 17.23 -55.69 13.41
CA PHE A 28 16.40 -54.69 12.75
C PHE A 28 16.79 -54.54 11.26
N LEU A 29 18.08 -54.42 10.97
CA LEU A 29 18.60 -54.35 9.59
C LEU A 29 18.52 -55.68 8.84
N ASN A 30 18.65 -56.82 9.53
CA ASN A 30 18.47 -58.15 8.95
C ASN A 30 17.00 -58.52 8.66
N GLY A 31 16.03 -57.64 8.96
CA GLY A 31 14.61 -57.83 8.64
C GLY A 31 13.83 -58.75 9.60
N ASN A 32 14.47 -59.28 10.65
CA ASN A 32 13.83 -60.18 11.61
C ASN A 32 12.81 -59.44 12.51
N ILE A 33 12.90 -58.10 12.60
CA ILE A 33 11.95 -57.26 13.36
C ILE A 33 10.54 -57.24 12.75
N LEU A 34 10.43 -57.37 11.42
CA LEU A 34 9.16 -57.33 10.69
C LEU A 34 8.32 -58.58 10.94
N ASN A 35 8.97 -59.69 11.31
CA ASN A 35 8.30 -60.96 11.61
C ASN A 35 7.75 -61.02 13.05
N LYS A 36 7.96 -59.97 13.86
CA LYS A 36 7.40 -59.90 15.22
C LYS A 36 5.89 -59.64 15.18
N LYS A 37 5.15 -60.39 16.00
CA LYS A 37 3.69 -60.32 16.13
C LYS A 37 3.19 -58.89 16.44
N PHE A 38 4.00 -58.08 17.12
CA PHE A 38 3.69 -56.68 17.40
C PHE A 38 3.68 -55.80 16.14
N PHE A 39 4.70 -55.90 15.28
CA PHE A 39 4.79 -55.14 14.03
C PHE A 39 3.69 -55.53 13.04
N GLN A 40 3.37 -56.83 12.94
CA GLN A 40 2.28 -57.31 12.09
C GLN A 40 0.92 -56.74 12.48
N LYS A 41 0.65 -56.60 13.79
CA LYS A 41 -0.60 -55.98 14.29
C LYS A 41 -0.65 -54.46 14.07
N GLN A 42 0.50 -53.78 14.09
CA GLN A 42 0.57 -52.31 13.99
C GLN A 42 0.95 -51.77 12.60
N ILE A 43 1.10 -52.62 11.58
CA ILE A 43 1.50 -52.20 10.23
C ILE A 43 0.57 -51.13 9.62
N LYS A 44 -0.73 -51.19 9.94
CA LYS A 44 -1.73 -50.17 9.52
C LYS A 44 -1.42 -48.79 10.11
N LEU A 45 -0.93 -48.73 11.34
CA LEU A 45 -0.56 -47.49 12.02
C LEU A 45 0.70 -46.90 11.39
N PHE A 46 1.72 -47.73 11.12
CA PHE A 46 2.93 -47.28 10.42
C PHE A 46 2.62 -46.76 9.02
N LEU A 47 1.73 -47.42 8.28
CA LEU A 47 1.29 -46.96 6.97
C LEU A 47 0.59 -45.59 7.07
N LEU A 48 -0.31 -45.41 8.04
CA LEU A 48 -0.97 -44.13 8.29
C LEU A 48 0.06 -43.03 8.60
N LEU A 49 1.04 -43.32 9.45
CA LEU A 49 2.09 -42.38 9.81
C LEU A 49 2.94 -42.00 8.60
N PHE A 50 3.31 -42.99 7.77
CA PHE A 50 4.09 -42.77 6.55
C PHE A 50 3.36 -41.88 5.55
N VAL A 51 2.06 -42.12 5.33
CA VAL A 51 1.21 -41.25 4.48
C VAL A 51 1.15 -39.84 5.04
N LEU A 52 1.00 -39.70 6.36
CA LEU A 52 0.97 -38.39 7.01
C LEU A 52 2.31 -37.65 6.88
N THR A 53 3.44 -38.35 6.95
CA THR A 53 4.78 -37.79 6.72
C THR A 53 4.93 -37.27 5.30
N ILE A 54 4.53 -38.04 4.28
CA ILE A 54 4.55 -37.58 2.88
C ILE A 54 3.66 -36.35 2.72
N PHE A 55 2.45 -36.37 3.28
CA PHE A 55 1.53 -35.23 3.22
C PHE A 55 2.12 -33.98 3.89
N TYR A 56 2.76 -34.15 5.04
CA TYR A 56 3.42 -33.06 5.76
C TYR A 56 4.55 -32.43 4.95
N ILE A 57 5.42 -33.25 4.35
CA ILE A 57 6.53 -32.78 3.52
C ILE A 57 5.98 -32.00 2.31
N ASN A 58 4.95 -32.52 1.65
CA ASN A 58 4.31 -31.84 0.53
C ASN A 58 3.70 -30.50 0.94
N ASN A 59 3.01 -30.46 2.08
CA ASN A 59 2.44 -29.22 2.63
C ASN A 59 3.54 -28.21 2.96
N ARG A 60 4.63 -28.67 3.57
CA ARG A 60 5.80 -27.86 3.93
C ARG A 60 6.41 -27.22 2.70
N TYR A 61 6.68 -27.97 1.64
CA TYR A 61 7.23 -27.43 0.40
C TYR A 61 6.30 -26.43 -0.28
N LYS A 62 4.98 -26.67 -0.26
CA LYS A 62 4.00 -25.69 -0.80
C LYS A 62 4.09 -24.36 -0.05
N CYS A 63 4.14 -24.40 1.27
CA CYS A 63 4.28 -23.18 2.07
C CYS A 63 5.61 -22.46 1.79
N GLU A 64 6.71 -23.19 1.63
CA GLU A 64 8.01 -22.58 1.29
C GLU A 64 8.01 -21.88 -0.07
N LEU A 65 7.35 -22.47 -1.08
CA LEU A 65 7.18 -21.84 -2.38
C LEU A 65 6.31 -20.58 -2.32
N LEU A 66 5.19 -20.64 -1.58
CA LEU A 66 4.30 -19.49 -1.41
C LEU A 66 4.98 -18.32 -0.69
N VAL A 67 5.81 -18.60 0.31
CA VAL A 67 6.59 -17.57 1.02
C VAL A 67 7.59 -16.90 0.07
N ALA A 68 8.26 -17.67 -0.79
CA ALA A 68 9.19 -17.11 -1.77
C ALA A 68 8.47 -16.24 -2.81
N GLU A 69 7.30 -16.68 -3.27
CA GLU A 69 6.47 -15.92 -4.20
C GLU A 69 5.95 -14.62 -3.57
N GLU A 70 5.52 -14.67 -2.31
CA GLU A 70 5.07 -13.49 -1.57
C GLU A 70 6.19 -12.44 -1.45
N VAL A 71 7.42 -12.87 -1.14
CA VAL A 71 8.58 -11.97 -1.06
C VAL A 71 8.86 -11.31 -2.40
N LYS A 72 8.84 -12.08 -3.50
CA LYS A 72 9.03 -11.55 -4.85
C LYS A 72 7.95 -10.52 -5.20
N LEU A 73 6.69 -10.87 -4.95
CA LEU A 73 5.55 -10.02 -5.27
C LEU A 73 5.58 -8.71 -4.46
N LYS A 74 6.00 -8.75 -3.19
CA LYS A 74 6.19 -7.54 -2.38
C LYS A 74 7.30 -6.64 -2.92
N SER A 75 8.41 -7.22 -3.38
CA SER A 75 9.50 -6.46 -4.00
C SER A 75 9.02 -5.74 -5.25
N GLU A 76 8.34 -6.45 -6.17
CA GLU A 76 7.80 -5.86 -7.40
C GLU A 76 6.81 -4.72 -7.09
N LEU A 77 5.95 -4.90 -6.07
CA LEU A 77 5.04 -3.85 -5.62
C LEU A 77 5.77 -2.61 -5.10
N GLN A 78 6.88 -2.81 -4.38
CA GLN A 78 7.67 -1.71 -3.85
C GLN A 78 8.40 -0.95 -4.97
N ASP A 79 8.92 -1.66 -5.96
CA ASP A 79 9.59 -1.06 -7.12
C ASP A 79 8.63 -0.19 -7.94
N ILE A 80 7.42 -0.69 -8.24
CA ILE A 80 6.37 0.07 -8.94
C ILE A 80 5.97 1.32 -8.14
N LYS A 81 5.88 1.23 -6.81
CA LYS A 81 5.61 2.40 -5.95
C LYS A 81 6.71 3.44 -6.04
N PHE A 82 7.97 3.03 -6.02
CA PHE A 82 9.07 3.98 -6.18
C PHE A 82 9.12 4.60 -7.58
N GLU A 83 8.83 3.82 -8.61
CA GLU A 83 8.75 4.30 -9.99
C GLU A 83 7.64 5.36 -10.13
N SER A 84 6.42 5.05 -9.69
CA SER A 84 5.30 5.99 -9.72
C SER A 84 5.57 7.28 -8.92
N LEU A 85 6.20 7.16 -7.75
CA LEU A 85 6.61 8.31 -6.94
C LEU A 85 7.66 9.15 -7.68
N THR A 86 8.63 8.51 -8.31
CA THR A 86 9.69 9.17 -9.09
C THR A 86 9.10 9.89 -10.30
N ILE A 87 8.20 9.26 -11.04
CA ILE A 87 7.49 9.87 -12.17
C ILE A 87 6.68 11.07 -11.69
N SER A 88 5.94 10.93 -10.59
CA SER A 88 5.15 12.02 -10.00
C SER A 88 6.05 13.18 -9.58
N ALA A 89 7.17 12.89 -8.90
CA ALA A 89 8.15 13.90 -8.50
C ALA A 89 8.74 14.61 -9.72
N LYS A 90 9.09 13.88 -10.79
CA LYS A 90 9.56 14.45 -12.05
C LYS A 90 8.49 15.34 -12.69
N LEU A 91 7.23 14.92 -12.71
CA LEU A 91 6.15 15.74 -13.25
C LEU A 91 5.98 17.04 -12.45
N THR A 92 6.05 16.95 -11.12
CA THR A 92 5.99 18.14 -10.24
C THR A 92 7.16 19.09 -10.48
N THR A 93 8.38 18.58 -10.68
CA THR A 93 9.53 19.45 -10.97
C THR A 93 9.42 20.10 -12.35
N LEU A 94 9.00 19.34 -13.37
CA LEU A 94 8.78 19.85 -14.72
C LEU A 94 7.65 20.88 -14.79
N GLY A 95 6.57 20.67 -14.02
CA GLY A 95 5.43 21.59 -13.94
C GLY A 95 5.69 22.82 -13.09
N ARG A 96 6.83 22.92 -12.40
CA ARG A 96 7.16 24.08 -11.57
C ARG A 96 7.39 25.29 -12.46
N ARG A 97 6.70 26.40 -12.17
CA ARG A 97 6.84 27.69 -12.89
C ARG A 97 8.31 28.05 -13.15
N THR A 98 9.16 27.94 -12.13
CA THR A 98 10.59 28.24 -12.24
C THR A 98 11.29 27.38 -13.29
N TYR A 99 11.00 26.07 -13.31
CA TYR A 99 11.63 25.15 -14.27
C TYR A 99 11.21 25.48 -15.70
N VAL A 100 9.92 25.77 -15.93
CA VAL A 100 9.40 26.16 -17.24
C VAL A 100 10.07 27.45 -17.72
N LEU A 101 10.21 28.44 -16.85
CA LEU A 101 10.86 29.71 -17.18
C LEU A 101 12.34 29.51 -17.56
N ASP A 102 13.09 28.77 -16.75
CA ASP A 102 14.50 28.44 -17.01
C ASP A 102 14.64 27.66 -18.33
N TYR A 103 13.73 26.71 -18.59
CA TYR A 103 13.71 25.92 -19.81
C TYR A 103 13.46 26.79 -21.05
N VAL A 104 12.46 27.67 -21.03
CA VAL A 104 12.13 28.60 -22.12
C VAL A 104 13.29 29.56 -22.41
N ASN A 105 13.91 30.12 -21.37
CA ASN A 105 15.09 30.98 -21.48
C ASN A 105 16.28 30.23 -22.10
N SER A 106 16.54 28.99 -21.66
CA SER A 106 17.62 28.15 -22.21
C SER A 106 17.44 27.81 -23.70
N LYS A 107 16.20 27.82 -24.19
CA LYS A 107 15.86 27.60 -25.60
C LYS A 107 15.93 28.87 -26.44
N GLY A 108 16.23 30.02 -25.85
CA GLY A 108 16.34 31.30 -26.55
C GLY A 108 14.99 31.86 -27.04
N LEU A 109 13.89 31.44 -26.42
CA LEU A 109 12.57 31.98 -26.70
C LEU A 109 12.41 33.28 -25.92
N ASP A 110 12.16 34.41 -26.57
CA ASP A 110 11.92 35.72 -25.93
C ASP A 110 10.48 35.81 -25.36
N LEU A 111 10.10 34.81 -24.57
CA LEU A 111 8.81 34.74 -23.89
C LEU A 111 8.98 35.25 -22.46
N LYS A 112 8.17 36.23 -22.09
CA LYS A 112 8.16 36.82 -20.75
C LYS A 112 6.87 36.46 -20.05
N GLU A 113 6.95 36.33 -18.74
CA GLU A 113 5.78 36.02 -17.95
C GLU A 113 4.80 37.21 -17.92
N SER A 114 3.51 36.90 -18.06
CA SER A 114 2.45 37.89 -17.87
C SER A 114 2.39 38.32 -16.41
N SER A 115 2.49 39.62 -16.15
CA SER A 115 2.29 40.22 -14.82
C SER A 115 0.81 40.30 -14.43
N LEU A 116 -0.10 40.05 -15.37
CA LEU A 116 -1.54 40.04 -15.15
C LEU A 116 -2.01 38.64 -14.78
N ALA A 117 -2.89 38.55 -13.78
CA ALA A 117 -3.50 37.29 -13.36
C ALA A 117 -4.37 36.70 -14.49
N PRO A 118 -4.50 35.37 -14.59
CA PRO A 118 -5.37 34.72 -15.56
C PRO A 118 -6.83 35.14 -15.35
N ILE A 119 -7.51 35.52 -16.43
CA ILE A 119 -8.95 35.83 -16.41
C ILE A 119 -9.74 34.58 -16.80
N VAL A 120 -10.75 34.24 -16.00
CA VAL A 120 -11.75 33.24 -16.37
C VAL A 120 -12.75 33.94 -17.28
N ILE A 121 -12.87 33.48 -18.52
CA ILE A 121 -13.87 33.99 -19.44
C ILE A 121 -15.17 33.25 -19.12
N GLU A 122 -16.04 33.89 -18.35
CA GLU A 122 -17.42 33.45 -18.13
C GLU A 122 -18.31 33.99 -19.26
N GLU A 123 -19.45 33.34 -19.52
CA GLU A 123 -20.46 33.88 -20.45
C GLU A 123 -20.97 35.24 -19.93
N PRO A 124 -21.28 36.21 -20.82
CA PRO A 124 -21.68 37.54 -20.41
C PRO A 124 -23.00 37.51 -19.63
N ASP A 125 -22.94 37.73 -18.32
CA ASP A 125 -24.12 37.86 -17.46
C ASP A 125 -24.68 39.29 -17.57
N LEU A 126 -25.62 39.47 -18.49
CA LEU A 126 -26.31 40.74 -18.79
C LEU A 126 -26.86 41.43 -17.54
N LYS A 127 -27.31 40.67 -16.53
CA LYS A 127 -27.90 41.25 -15.31
C LYS A 127 -26.84 41.89 -14.42
N LYS A 128 -25.65 41.29 -14.36
CA LYS A 128 -24.52 41.82 -13.59
C LYS A 128 -23.98 43.09 -14.23
N GLU A 129 -23.94 43.15 -15.56
CA GLU A 129 -23.54 44.34 -16.31
C GLU A 129 -24.53 45.50 -16.13
N GLU A 130 -25.83 45.24 -16.20
CA GLU A 130 -26.86 46.26 -15.92
C GLU A 130 -26.80 46.80 -14.48
N MET A 131 -26.52 45.94 -13.49
CA MET A 131 -26.33 46.37 -12.10
C MET A 131 -25.07 47.23 -11.93
N LEU A 132 -23.98 46.89 -12.61
CA LEU A 132 -22.74 47.68 -12.57
C LEU A 132 -22.90 49.05 -13.26
N LEU A 133 -23.68 49.12 -14.34
CA LEU A 133 -24.01 50.38 -15.01
C LEU A 133 -24.87 51.28 -14.12
N LYS A 134 -25.91 50.74 -13.48
CA LYS A 134 -26.74 51.48 -12.53
C LYS A 134 -25.93 52.00 -11.33
N ALA A 135 -25.04 51.18 -10.78
CA ALA A 135 -24.18 51.57 -9.67
C ALA A 135 -23.19 52.70 -10.06
N LYS A 136 -22.67 52.69 -11.30
CA LYS A 136 -21.83 53.78 -11.83
C LYS A 136 -22.61 55.08 -12.00
N GLU A 137 -23.83 55.02 -12.55
CA GLU A 137 -24.69 56.20 -12.71
C GLU A 137 -25.10 56.81 -11.36
N GLU A 138 -25.40 55.98 -10.36
CA GLU A 138 -25.73 56.46 -9.01
C GLU A 138 -24.52 57.13 -8.34
N HIS A 139 -23.33 56.55 -8.49
CA HIS A 139 -22.10 57.14 -7.98
C HIS A 139 -21.79 58.48 -8.67
N GLU A 140 -21.96 58.57 -10.00
CA GLU A 140 -21.76 59.79 -10.77
C GLU A 140 -22.71 60.91 -10.30
N LYS A 141 -24.01 60.59 -10.15
CA LYS A 141 -25.02 61.51 -9.60
C LYS A 141 -24.70 61.93 -8.17
N ALA A 142 -24.16 61.03 -7.34
CA ALA A 142 -23.74 61.37 -5.99
C ALA A 142 -22.53 62.33 -5.99
N THR A 143 -21.53 62.10 -6.85
CA THR A 143 -20.39 63.02 -6.99
C THR A 143 -20.78 64.39 -7.55
N GLU A 144 -21.74 64.46 -8.46
CA GLU A 144 -22.27 65.73 -8.96
C GLU A 144 -23.01 66.51 -7.88
N LYS A 145 -23.81 65.83 -7.05
CA LYS A 145 -24.48 66.46 -5.89
C LYS A 145 -23.48 66.99 -4.88
N ILE A 146 -22.46 66.20 -4.54
CA ILE A 146 -21.37 66.64 -3.65
C ILE A 146 -20.69 67.89 -4.22
N LYS A 147 -20.44 67.92 -5.53
CA LYS A 147 -19.82 69.06 -6.22
C LYS A 147 -20.71 70.31 -6.19
N GLN A 148 -22.02 70.18 -6.36
CA GLN A 148 -22.98 71.29 -6.25
C GLN A 148 -23.12 71.83 -4.82
N ASP A 149 -23.09 70.95 -3.83
CA ASP A 149 -23.12 71.35 -2.41
C ASP A 149 -21.83 72.04 -1.97
N THR A 150 -20.68 71.70 -2.59
CA THR A 150 -19.41 72.43 -2.36
C THR A 150 -19.45 73.83 -2.96
N THR A 151 -19.99 74.02 -4.17
CA THR A 151 -20.09 75.35 -4.80
C THR A 151 -21.06 76.29 -4.07
N LYS A 152 -22.19 75.77 -3.55
CA LYS A 152 -23.13 76.58 -2.75
C LYS A 152 -22.55 77.07 -1.44
N ASN A 153 -21.72 76.26 -0.78
CA ASN A 153 -21.04 76.67 0.45
C ASN A 153 -19.97 77.75 0.19
N GLU A 154 -19.33 77.75 -0.99
CA GLU A 154 -18.42 78.83 -1.41
C GLU A 154 -19.15 80.15 -1.73
N GLU A 155 -20.39 80.10 -2.22
CA GLU A 155 -21.22 81.30 -2.45
C GLU A 155 -21.75 81.93 -1.14
N ILE A 156 -21.95 81.14 -0.08
CA ILE A 156 -22.43 81.63 1.23
C ILE A 156 -21.33 82.34 2.04
N ILE A 157 -20.05 82.10 1.72
CA ILE A 157 -18.88 82.66 2.43
C ILE A 157 -18.36 83.98 1.78
N ARG A 158 -18.92 84.40 0.63
CA ARG A 158 -18.61 85.68 -0.06
C ARG A 158 -19.63 86.78 0.23
#